data_AF-A0A7W1XU93-F1
#
_entry.id   AF-A0A7W1XU93-F1
#
_cell.length_a   1.000
_cell.length_b   1.000
_cell.length_c   1.000
_cell.angle_alpha   90.00
_cell.angle_beta   90.00
_cell.angle_gamma   90.00
#
_symmetry.space_group_name_H-M   'P 1'
#
loop_
_entity.id
_entity.type
_entity.pdbx_description
1 polymer ?
#
loop_
_entity_poly.entity_id
_entity_poly.type
_entity_poly.pdbx_seq_one_letter_code
_entity_poly.pdbx_strand_id
1 'polypeptide(L)'
;MAKDTIFFTGHAKLPSAITAYKIYEVIAISAEVNPDTGEIVHLDCTLATGLARRFVSELAIGYKLGDDIDELVERLEARYYGSARKALIAAFKSINEKYLEWKVSQQQGLPASSAVPKHI
;
A
#
# COMPACT_ATOMS: atom_id res chain seq x y z
N MET A 1 15.39 -13.86 2.94
CA MET A 1 14.24 -13.63 2.04
C MET A 1 13.17 -14.61 2.49
N ALA A 2 12.02 -14.12 2.98
CA ALA A 2 10.91 -14.99 3.31
C ALA A 2 10.52 -15.74 2.03
N LYS A 3 10.55 -17.07 2.05
CA LYS A 3 10.04 -17.84 0.93
C LYS A 3 8.53 -17.62 0.90
N ASP A 4 8.09 -17.09 -0.23
CA ASP A 4 6.70 -16.96 -0.71
C ASP A 4 5.90 -15.76 -0.17
N THR A 5 6.42 -14.54 -0.29
CA THR A 5 5.60 -13.29 -0.21
C THR A 5 5.12 -12.85 -1.60
N ILE A 6 3.97 -12.18 -1.66
CA ILE A 6 3.46 -11.53 -2.88
C ILE A 6 3.67 -10.02 -2.76
N PHE A 7 4.17 -9.42 -3.83
CA PHE A 7 4.49 -8.00 -3.87
C PHE A 7 3.33 -7.20 -4.47
N PHE A 8 2.78 -6.26 -3.70
CA PHE A 8 1.72 -5.36 -4.13
C PHE A 8 2.19 -3.92 -4.08
N THR A 9 1.73 -3.12 -5.04
CA THR A 9 1.97 -1.68 -5.06
C THR A 9 0.67 -0.92 -5.11
N GLY A 10 0.60 0.18 -4.38
CA GLY A 10 -0.50 1.15 -4.41
C GLY A 10 0.05 2.53 -4.65
N HIS A 11 -0.73 3.38 -5.33
CA HIS A 11 -0.32 4.75 -5.56
C HIS A 11 -1.47 5.75 -5.44
N ALA A 12 -1.17 6.97 -5.01
CA ALA A 12 -2.14 8.06 -4.97
C ALA A 12 -1.47 9.42 -5.15
N LYS A 13 -2.20 10.37 -5.72
CA LYS A 13 -1.70 11.73 -5.91
C LYS A 13 -1.45 12.42 -4.56
N LEU A 14 -0.28 13.02 -4.39
CA LEU A 14 0.02 13.83 -3.21
C LEU A 14 -0.59 15.24 -3.34
N PRO A 15 -0.89 15.92 -2.22
CA PRO A 15 -1.22 17.34 -2.27
C PRO A 15 -0.05 18.15 -2.82
N SER A 16 -0.30 19.04 -3.79
CA SER A 16 0.76 19.81 -4.47
C SER A 16 1.54 20.76 -3.54
N ALA A 17 0.98 21.11 -2.38
CA ALA A 17 1.57 22.05 -1.44
C ALA A 17 2.69 21.47 -0.53
N ILE A 18 3.00 20.16 -0.60
CA ILE A 18 3.93 19.51 0.35
C ILE A 18 5.29 19.21 -0.28
N THR A 19 6.35 19.18 0.52
CA THR A 19 7.71 18.88 0.05
C THR A 19 7.82 17.55 -0.70
N ALA A 20 7.15 16.50 -0.22
CA ALA A 20 7.17 15.19 -0.87
C ALA A 20 6.61 15.23 -2.31
N TYR A 21 5.65 16.13 -2.60
CA TYR A 21 5.12 16.30 -3.96
C TYR A 21 6.20 16.77 -4.93
N LYS A 22 7.10 17.67 -4.51
CA LYS A 22 8.19 18.17 -5.35
C LYS A 22 9.23 17.10 -5.72
N ILE A 23 9.22 15.95 -5.02
CA ILE A 23 10.17 14.86 -5.24
C ILE A 23 9.53 13.78 -6.12
N TYR A 24 8.28 13.38 -5.83
CA TYR A 24 7.66 12.20 -6.47
C TYR A 24 6.27 12.45 -7.09
N GLU A 25 5.62 13.59 -6.84
CA GLU A 25 4.21 13.94 -7.18
C GLU A 25 3.11 13.00 -6.66
N VAL A 26 3.45 11.74 -6.43
CA VAL A 26 2.58 10.62 -6.07
C VAL A 26 3.20 9.93 -4.85
N ILE A 27 2.36 9.44 -3.94
CA ILE A 27 2.78 8.46 -2.95
C ILE A 27 2.65 7.09 -3.58
N ALA A 28 3.77 6.42 -3.81
CA ALA A 28 3.85 4.99 -4.05
C ALA A 28 4.10 4.27 -2.72
N ILE A 29 3.34 3.20 -2.47
CA ILE A 29 3.54 2.22 -1.40
C ILE A 29 3.86 0.88 -2.06
N SER A 30 4.86 0.19 -1.53
CA SER A 30 5.25 -1.16 -1.93
C SER A 30 5.18 -2.07 -0.71
N ALA A 31 4.45 -3.18 -0.80
CA ALA A 31 4.22 -4.10 0.30
C ALA A 31 4.51 -5.54 -0.10
N GLU A 32 5.24 -6.26 0.75
CA GLU A 32 5.31 -7.72 0.72
C GLU A 32 4.23 -8.28 1.64
N VAL A 33 3.42 -9.20 1.12
CA VAL A 33 2.26 -9.75 1.80
C VAL A 33 2.37 -11.27 1.88
N ASN A 34 2.09 -11.83 3.06
CA ASN A 34 1.96 -13.26 3.23
C ASN A 34 0.70 -13.76 2.46
N PRO A 35 0.85 -14.64 1.46
CA PRO A 35 -0.25 -15.08 0.59
C PRO A 35 -1.34 -15.85 1.34
N ASP A 36 -0.99 -16.56 2.40
CA ASP A 36 -1.91 -17.40 3.16
C ASP A 36 -2.76 -16.58 4.13
N THR A 37 -2.15 -15.58 4.77
CA THR A 37 -2.79 -14.80 5.85
C THR A 37 -3.26 -13.42 5.42
N GLY A 38 -2.76 -12.89 4.30
CA GLY A 38 -2.95 -11.49 3.89
C GLY A 38 -2.12 -10.49 4.71
N GLU A 39 -1.23 -10.95 5.58
CA GLU A 39 -0.45 -10.08 6.46
C GLU A 39 0.64 -9.31 5.71
N ILE A 40 0.69 -7.99 5.90
CA ILE A 40 1.80 -7.15 5.42
C ILE A 40 3.03 -7.47 6.28
N VAL A 41 4.06 -8.06 5.67
CA VAL A 41 5.31 -8.42 6.37
C VAL A 41 6.39 -7.36 6.19
N HIS A 42 6.41 -6.68 5.06
CA HIS A 42 7.32 -5.57 4.78
C HIS A 42 6.61 -4.48 3.98
N LEU A 43 7.00 -3.22 4.22
CA LEU A 43 6.45 -2.07 3.50
C LEU A 43 7.47 -0.94 3.37
N ASP A 44 7.50 -0.29 2.21
CA ASP A 44 8.18 0.99 2.00
C ASP A 44 7.29 1.97 1.21
N CYS A 45 7.58 3.27 1.29
CA CYS A 45 6.82 4.31 0.60
C CYS A 45 7.66 5.54 0.24
N THR A 46 7.13 6.41 -0.61
CA THR A 46 7.84 7.58 -1.18
C THR A 46 7.64 8.88 -0.39
N LEU A 47 7.53 8.82 0.94
CA LEU A 47 7.53 10.04 1.77
C LEU A 47 8.92 10.69 1.83
N ALA A 48 8.96 12.02 1.97
CA ALA A 48 10.21 12.78 1.90
C ALA A 48 11.24 12.38 2.96
N THR A 49 10.83 12.18 4.21
CA THR A 49 11.75 11.88 5.32
C THR A 49 11.78 10.39 5.63
N GLY A 50 12.96 9.88 6.00
CA GLY A 50 13.10 8.49 6.46
C GLY A 50 12.25 8.17 7.68
N LEU A 51 12.07 9.14 8.59
CA LEU A 51 11.19 8.98 9.76
C LEU A 51 9.74 8.72 9.35
N ALA A 52 9.22 9.47 8.36
CA ALA A 52 7.84 9.30 7.92
C ALA A 52 7.65 7.96 7.17
N ARG A 53 8.63 7.54 6.36
CA ARG A 53 8.62 6.22 5.71
C ARG A 53 8.60 5.09 6.74
N ARG A 54 9.53 5.12 7.70
CA ARG A 54 9.60 4.14 8.79
C ARG A 54 8.30 4.09 9.60
N PHE A 55 7.76 5.25 9.97
CA PHE A 55 6.52 5.33 10.74
C PHE A 55 5.34 4.66 10.02
N VAL A 56 5.17 4.93 8.72
CA VAL A 56 4.10 4.31 7.92
C VAL A 56 4.32 2.81 7.78
N SER A 57 5.57 2.37 7.61
CA SER A 57 5.94 0.95 7.58
C SER A 57 5.57 0.24 8.88
N GLU A 58 6.02 0.75 10.03
CA GLU A 58 5.75 0.19 11.36
C GLU A 58 4.26 0.21 11.73
N LEU A 59 3.48 1.17 11.20
CA LEU A 59 2.03 1.24 11.43
C LEU A 59 1.26 0.14 10.68
N ALA A 60 1.75 -0.25 9.50
CA ALA A 60 1.09 -1.19 8.60
C ALA A 60 1.58 -2.64 8.74
N ILE A 61 2.83 -2.88 9.16
CA ILE A 61 3.34 -4.24 9.36
C ILE A 61 2.46 -4.99 10.38
N GLY A 62 2.14 -6.25 10.09
CA GLY A 62 1.25 -7.10 10.87
C GLY A 62 -0.24 -6.87 10.61
N TYR A 63 -0.60 -5.86 9.81
CA TYR A 63 -1.97 -5.68 9.35
C TYR A 63 -2.33 -6.73 8.28
N LYS A 64 -3.52 -7.31 8.36
CA LYS A 64 -4.01 -8.31 7.41
C LYS A 64 -4.96 -7.67 6.40
N LEU A 65 -4.58 -7.71 5.14
CA LEU A 65 -5.44 -7.36 4.02
C LEU A 65 -6.60 -8.35 3.91
N GLY A 66 -7.76 -7.86 3.51
CA GLY A 66 -9.00 -8.63 3.54
C GLY A 66 -10.21 -7.81 3.11
N ASP A 67 -11.39 -8.24 3.56
CA ASP A 67 -12.66 -7.68 3.09
C ASP A 67 -12.84 -6.20 3.49
N ASP A 68 -12.16 -5.75 4.54
CA ASP A 68 -12.23 -4.38 5.04
C ASP A 68 -10.84 -3.84 5.41
N ILE A 69 -10.58 -2.58 5.04
CA ILE A 69 -9.34 -1.85 5.34
C ILE A 69 -9.48 -0.88 6.53
N ASP A 70 -10.67 -0.74 7.09
CA ASP A 70 -11.04 0.36 7.99
C ASP A 70 -10.15 0.44 9.24
N GLU A 71 -9.72 -0.69 9.82
CA GLU A 71 -8.80 -0.68 10.95
C GLU A 71 -7.45 0.01 10.61
N LEU A 72 -6.89 -0.25 9.42
CA LEU A 72 -5.66 0.41 8.99
C LEU A 72 -5.89 1.90 8.71
N VAL A 73 -7.07 2.25 8.18
CA VAL A 73 -7.48 3.65 7.98
C VAL A 73 -7.58 4.37 9.32
N GLU A 74 -8.24 3.78 10.31
CA GLU A 74 -8.36 4.32 11.67
C GLU A 74 -6.99 4.54 12.33
N ARG A 75 -6.07 3.57 12.20
CA ARG A 75 -4.69 3.72 12.68
C ARG A 75 -3.99 4.93 12.05
N LEU A 76 -4.15 5.14 10.74
CA LEU A 76 -3.60 6.30 10.03
C LEU A 76 -4.27 7.60 10.47
N GLU A 77 -5.58 7.61 10.65
CA GLU A 77 -6.32 8.80 11.09
C GLU A 77 -5.98 9.22 12.51
N ALA A 78 -5.78 8.25 13.41
CA ALA A 78 -5.44 8.49 14.81
C ALA A 78 -3.96 8.84 15.04
N ARG A 79 -3.04 8.40 14.16
CA ARG A 79 -1.59 8.49 14.43
C ARG A 79 -0.80 9.30 13.41
N TYR A 80 -1.28 9.45 12.18
CA TYR A 80 -0.59 10.18 11.13
C TYR A 80 -1.23 11.56 10.89
N TYR A 81 -0.68 12.60 11.53
CA TYR A 81 -1.15 13.99 11.38
C TYR A 81 -0.38 14.76 10.30
N GLY A 82 -0.03 14.09 9.20
CA GLY A 82 0.64 14.70 8.05
C GLY A 82 -0.30 14.99 6.88
N SER A 83 0.04 15.99 6.07
CA SER A 83 -0.75 16.38 4.89
C SER A 83 -0.92 15.27 3.85
N ALA A 84 -0.04 14.26 3.83
CA ALA A 84 -0.12 13.12 2.92
C ALA A 84 -1.18 12.06 3.33
N ARG A 85 -1.87 12.22 4.47
CA ARG A 85 -2.76 11.18 5.05
C ARG A 85 -3.78 10.63 4.05
N LYS A 86 -4.51 11.50 3.36
CA LYS A 86 -5.54 11.08 2.39
C LYS A 86 -4.96 10.26 1.24
N ALA A 87 -3.76 10.63 0.78
CA ALA A 87 -3.06 9.90 -0.27
C ALA A 87 -2.56 8.53 0.22
N LEU A 88 -2.05 8.45 1.45
CA LEU A 88 -1.68 7.17 2.07
C LEU A 88 -2.89 6.23 2.15
N ILE A 89 -4.02 6.71 2.66
CA ILE A 89 -5.27 5.93 2.76
C ILE A 89 -5.69 5.41 1.38
N ALA A 90 -5.68 6.26 0.35
CA ALA A 90 -6.04 5.86 -1.01
C ALA A 90 -5.06 4.81 -1.59
N ALA A 91 -3.76 4.95 -1.35
CA ALA A 91 -2.76 3.97 -1.80
C ALA A 91 -2.90 2.62 -1.09
N PHE A 92 -3.21 2.62 0.21
CA PHE A 92 -3.49 1.38 0.96
C PHE A 92 -4.77 0.70 0.47
N LYS A 93 -5.84 1.46 0.20
CA LYS A 93 -7.07 0.91 -0.39
C LYS A 93 -6.80 0.23 -1.72
N SER A 94 -5.99 0.85 -2.58
CA SER A 94 -5.56 0.27 -3.85
C SER A 94 -4.76 -1.04 -3.68
N ILE A 95 -3.91 -1.15 -2.65
CA ILE A 95 -3.22 -2.42 -2.32
C ILE A 95 -4.22 -3.50 -1.90
N ASN A 96 -5.18 -3.16 -1.04
CA ASN A 96 -6.19 -4.10 -0.57
C ASN A 96 -7.06 -4.63 -1.71
N GLU A 97 -7.50 -3.75 -2.62
CA GLU A 97 -8.23 -4.12 -3.84
C GLU A 97 -7.43 -5.13 -4.69
N LYS A 98 -6.16 -4.83 -4.99
CA LYS A 98 -5.29 -5.73 -5.77
C LYS A 98 -5.05 -7.06 -5.07
N TYR A 99 -4.93 -7.06 -3.74
CA TYR A 99 -4.80 -8.30 -2.98
C TYR A 99 -6.06 -9.15 -3.07
N LEU A 100 -7.25 -8.56 -2.96
CA LEU A 100 -8.53 -9.28 -3.10
C LEU A 100 -8.70 -9.85 -4.51
N GLU A 101 -8.40 -9.06 -5.55
CA GLU A 101 -8.40 -9.52 -6.94
C GLU A 101 -7.45 -10.72 -7.15
N TRP A 102 -6.22 -10.60 -6.63
CA TRP A 102 -5.25 -11.68 -6.68
C TRP A 102 -5.77 -12.92 -5.95
N LYS A 103 -6.30 -12.78 -4.73
CA LYS A 103 -6.82 -13.89 -3.92
C LYS A 103 -7.95 -14.64 -4.62
N VAL A 104 -8.84 -13.93 -5.31
CA VAL A 104 -9.90 -14.55 -6.14
C VAL A 104 -9.30 -15.30 -7.34
N SER A 105 -8.30 -14.71 -8.02
CA SER A 105 -7.64 -15.36 -9.16
C SER A 105 -6.97 -16.70 -8.80
N GLN A 106 -6.40 -16.78 -7.57
CA GLN A 106 -5.78 -18.01 -7.07
C GLN A 106 -6.82 -19.10 -6.76
N GLN A 107 -8.01 -18.74 -6.28
CA GLN A 107 -9.09 -19.69 -6.00
C GLN A 107 -9.76 -20.23 -7.27
N GLN A 108 -9.63 -19.51 -8.40
CA GLN A 108 -10.20 -19.90 -9.69
C GLN A 108 -9.17 -20.49 -10.66
N GLY A 109 -7.88 -20.55 -10.30
CA GLY A 109 -6.82 -21.08 -11.16
C GLY A 109 -6.51 -20.23 -12.40
N LEU A 110 -6.82 -18.92 -12.40
CA LEU A 110 -6.56 -18.03 -13.53
C LEU A 110 -5.14 -17.40 -13.43
N PRO A 111 -4.38 -17.32 -14.54
CA PRO A 111 -3.11 -16.60 -14.54
C PRO A 111 -3.33 -15.08 -14.40
N ALA A 112 -2.56 -14.44 -13.52
CA ALA A 112 -2.61 -13.01 -13.26
C ALA A 112 -2.34 -12.19 -14.54
N SER A 113 -3.32 -11.40 -14.96
CA SER A 113 -3.27 -10.60 -16.18
C SER A 113 -2.32 -9.41 -16.04
N SER A 114 -1.43 -9.28 -17.01
CA SER A 114 -0.54 -8.15 -17.25
C SER A 114 -1.33 -6.85 -17.45
N ALA A 115 -1.25 -5.93 -16.50
CA ALA A 115 -1.71 -4.55 -16.70
C ALA A 115 -0.62 -3.56 -16.25
N VAL A 116 0.31 -3.28 -17.17
CA VAL A 116 1.04 -2.01 -17.16
C VAL A 116 0.17 -1.01 -17.90
N PRO A 117 -0.20 0.15 -17.32
CA PRO A 117 -0.92 1.17 -18.05
C PRO A 117 -0.06 1.66 -19.22
N LYS A 118 -0.58 1.57 -20.45
CA LYS A 118 -0.01 2.31 -21.57
C LYS A 118 -0.21 3.80 -21.25
N HIS A 119 0.89 4.48 -20.94
CA HIS A 119 0.91 5.94 -20.92
C HIS A 119 0.43 6.45 -22.28
N ILE A 120 -0.64 7.26 -22.24
CA ILE A 120 -0.98 8.25 -23.26
C ILE A 120 -0.20 9.51 -22.92
#